data_AF-A0A7C5UK11-F1
#
_entry.id   AF-A0A7C5UK11-F1
#
_cell.length_a   1.000
_cell.length_b   1.000
_cell.length_c   1.000
_cell.angle_alpha   90.00
_cell.angle_beta   90.00
_cell.angle_gamma   90.00
#
_symmetry.space_group_name_H-M   'P 1'
#
loop_
_entity.id
_entity.type
_entity.pdbx_description
1 polymer ?
#
loop_
_entity_poly.entity_id
_entity_poly.type
_entity_poly.pdbx_seq_one_letter_code
_entity_poly.pdbx_strand_id
1 'polypeptide(L)' 'MTDEGIVGWGEGLPDNFRSVAAFVDECKRFLIGQDPFQIEHLWQTMFRGFFWKGGFVHCSAISAIEMALWDIKGKAL' A
#
# COMPACT_ATOMS: atom_id res chain seq x y z
N MET A 1 9.92 4.29 -1.68
CA MET A 1 10.82 4.74 -2.75
C MET A 1 11.19 3.53 -3.56
N THR A 2 11.12 3.62 -4.89
CA THR A 2 11.57 2.56 -5.80
C THR A 2 13.10 2.53 -5.90
N ASP A 3 13.64 1.51 -6.54
CA ASP A 3 15.06 1.42 -6.92
C ASP A 3 15.47 2.49 -7.96
N GLU A 4 14.52 2.96 -8.77
CA GLU A 4 14.69 4.11 -9.67
C GLU A 4 14.59 5.49 -8.97
N GLY A 5 14.43 5.52 -7.65
CA GLY A 5 14.37 6.75 -6.86
C GLY A 5 13.03 7.49 -6.93
N ILE A 6 12.00 6.91 -7.53
CA ILE A 6 10.65 7.49 -7.59
C ILE A 6 9.96 7.30 -6.23
N VAL A 7 9.32 8.37 -5.74
CA VAL A 7 8.58 8.37 -4.47
C VAL A 7 7.11 8.62 -4.76
N GLY A 8 6.26 7.70 -4.30
CA GLY A 8 4.81 7.83 -4.27
C GLY A 8 4.30 8.28 -2.91
N TRP A 9 3.23 9.07 -2.92
CA TRP A 9 2.52 9.52 -1.74
C TRP A 9 1.10 8.97 -1.71
N GLY A 10 0.66 8.59 -0.52
CA GLY A 10 -0.71 8.18 -0.28
C GLY A 10 -1.11 8.51 1.16
N GLU A 11 -2.41 8.62 1.39
CA GLU A 11 -2.98 9.08 2.65
C GLU A 11 -3.85 8.00 3.29
N GLY A 12 -3.60 7.73 4.57
CA GLY A 12 -4.48 6.90 5.39
C GLY A 12 -5.51 7.76 6.12
N LEU A 13 -6.59 7.14 6.58
CA LEU A 13 -7.59 7.84 7.37
C LEU A 13 -6.99 8.26 8.73
N PRO A 14 -7.41 9.41 9.28
CA PRO A 14 -6.83 9.96 10.52
C PRO A 14 -7.24 9.18 11.78
N ASP A 15 -8.41 8.54 11.75
CA ASP A 15 -8.87 7.72 12.87
C ASP A 15 -8.02 6.46 12.99
N ASN A 16 -7.66 6.09 14.23
CA ASN A 16 -6.77 4.97 14.50
C ASN A 16 -5.43 5.01 13.73
N PHE A 17 -4.90 6.20 13.44
CA PHE A 17 -3.69 6.41 12.63
C PHE A 17 -2.50 5.52 13.04
N ARG A 18 -2.32 5.24 14.34
CA ARG A 18 -1.26 4.34 14.82
C ARG A 18 -1.45 2.90 14.33
N SER A 19 -2.68 2.41 14.35
CA SER A 19 -3.03 1.07 13.85
C SER A 19 -2.92 1.01 12.33
N VAL A 20 -3.34 2.07 11.63
CA VAL A 20 -3.18 2.18 10.17
C VAL A 20 -1.70 2.17 9.79
N ALA A 21 -0.87 2.97 10.46
CA ALA A 21 0.57 3.01 10.22
C ALA A 21 1.24 1.66 10.50
N ALA A 22 0.89 1.00 11.61
CA ALA A 22 1.39 -0.34 11.92
C ALA A 22 1.02 -1.35 10.83
N PHE A 23 -0.22 -1.29 10.30
CA PHE A 23 -0.63 -2.19 9.23
C PHE A 23 0.05 -1.90 7.88
N VAL A 24 0.34 -0.62 7.57
CA VAL A 24 1.18 -0.26 6.41
C VAL A 24 2.57 -0.90 6.53
N ASP A 25 3.16 -0.89 7.73
CA ASP A 25 4.43 -1.57 7.97
C ASP A 25 4.35 -3.08 7.79
N GLU A 26 3.26 -3.73 8.24
CA GLU A 26 3.03 -5.16 8.01
C GLU A 26 2.90 -5.50 6.51
N CYS A 27 2.27 -4.62 5.72
CA CYS A 27 2.12 -4.79 4.28
C CYS A 27 3.46 -4.76 3.52
N LYS A 28 4.54 -4.21 4.09
CA LYS A 28 5.87 -4.16 3.43
C LYS A 28 6.34 -5.52 2.93
N ARG A 29 6.02 -6.60 3.64
CA ARG A 29 6.38 -7.98 3.24
C ARG A 29 5.82 -8.40 1.87
N PHE A 30 4.77 -7.73 1.40
CA PHE A 30 4.14 -7.97 0.09
C PHE A 30 4.63 -7.00 -0.99
N LEU A 31 5.37 -5.95 -0.63
CA LEU A 31 5.70 -4.85 -1.53
C LEU A 31 7.19 -4.80 -1.88
N ILE A 32 8.08 -5.13 -0.94
CA ILE A 32 9.52 -5.03 -1.16
C ILE A 32 9.96 -6.04 -2.24
N GLY A 33 10.66 -5.55 -3.25
CA GLY A 33 11.13 -6.34 -4.40
C GLY A 33 10.05 -6.64 -5.45
N GLN A 34 8.85 -6.09 -5.30
CA GLN A 34 7.80 -6.21 -6.32
C GLN A 34 7.81 -5.03 -7.29
N ASP A 35 7.29 -5.26 -8.49
CA ASP A 35 7.06 -4.21 -9.48
C ASP A 35 5.87 -3.33 -9.06
N PRO A 36 6.08 -2.01 -8.82
CA PRO A 36 5.02 -1.11 -8.38
C PRO A 36 3.93 -0.90 -9.44
N PHE A 37 4.13 -1.26 -10.71
CA PHE A 37 3.12 -1.12 -11.75
C PHE A 37 2.07 -2.23 -11.74
N GLN A 38 2.31 -3.32 -10.99
CA GLN A 38 1.35 -4.41 -10.80
C GLN A 38 0.31 -4.09 -9.70
N ILE A 39 -0.29 -2.91 -9.77
CA ILE A 39 -1.12 -2.33 -8.71
C ILE A 39 -2.25 -3.28 -8.26
N GLU A 40 -3.04 -3.82 -9.19
CA GLU A 40 -4.14 -4.75 -8.87
C GLU A 40 -3.62 -6.03 -8.20
N HIS A 41 -2.49 -6.57 -8.66
CA HIS A 41 -1.89 -7.76 -8.05
C HIS A 41 -1.44 -7.48 -6.61
N LEU A 42 -0.76 -6.36 -6.38
CA LEU A 42 -0.33 -5.93 -5.05
C LEU A 42 -1.51 -5.67 -4.13
N TRP A 43 -2.56 -5.01 -4.63
CA TRP A 43 -3.80 -4.79 -3.89
C TRP A 43 -4.44 -6.11 -3.46
N GLN A 44 -4.65 -7.05 -4.40
CA GLN A 44 -5.24 -8.37 -4.08
C GLN A 44 -4.35 -9.17 -3.13
N THR A 45 -3.03 -9.08 -3.28
CA THR A 45 -2.06 -9.75 -2.40
C THR A 45 -2.16 -9.23 -0.98
N MET A 46 -2.19 -7.91 -0.77
CA MET A 46 -2.36 -7.33 0.56
C MET A 46 -3.75 -7.62 1.13
N PHE A 47 -4.82 -7.54 0.32
CA PHE A 47 -6.18 -7.77 0.81
C PHE A 47 -6.46 -9.23 1.19
N ARG A 48 -5.89 -10.19 0.44
CA ARG A 48 -6.12 -11.63 0.62
C ARG A 48 -5.02 -12.33 1.42
N GLY A 49 -3.86 -11.70 1.60
CA GLY A 49 -2.69 -12.27 2.26
C GLY A 49 -2.80 -12.36 3.78
N PHE A 50 -3.82 -11.74 4.39
CA PHE A 50 -4.13 -11.90 5.80
C PHE A 50 -5.29 -12.87 6.00
N PHE A 51 -5.26 -13.60 7.12
CA PHE A 51 -6.31 -14.55 7.48
C PHE A 51 -7.67 -13.84 7.65
N TRP A 52 -7.67 -12.76 8.43
CA TRP A 52 -8.81 -11.86 8.57
C TRP A 52 -8.70 -10.73 7.53
N LYS A 53 -9.80 -10.48 6.81
CA LYS A 53 -9.85 -9.57 5.67
C LYS A 53 -10.72 -8.36 5.96
N GLY A 54 -10.34 -7.22 5.41
CA GLY A 54 -11.10 -5.98 5.50
C GLY A 54 -11.12 -5.35 6.90
N GLY A 55 -12.15 -4.55 7.15
CA GLY A 55 -12.19 -3.68 8.32
C GLY A 55 -11.49 -2.34 8.07
N PHE A 56 -11.83 -1.37 8.91
CA PHE A 56 -11.43 0.03 8.73
C PHE A 56 -9.90 0.20 8.58
N VAL A 57 -9.14 -0.42 9.47
CA VAL A 57 -7.67 -0.30 9.50
C VAL A 57 -7.04 -0.93 8.24
N HIS A 58 -7.44 -2.15 7.87
CA HIS A 58 -6.88 -2.84 6.71
C HIS A 58 -7.21 -2.09 5.41
N CYS A 59 -8.48 -1.74 5.22
CA CYS A 59 -8.91 -1.06 4.00
C CYS A 59 -8.25 0.32 3.87
N SER A 60 -8.12 1.06 4.98
CA SER A 60 -7.46 2.37 4.95
C SER A 60 -5.97 2.26 4.61
N ALA A 61 -5.25 1.31 5.21
CA ALA A 61 -3.83 1.12 4.95
C ALA A 61 -3.58 0.66 3.50
N ILE A 62 -4.38 -0.30 2.99
CA ILE A 62 -4.26 -0.80 1.61
C ILE A 62 -4.57 0.31 0.60
N SER A 63 -5.61 1.12 0.85
CA SER A 63 -5.94 2.26 -0.03
C SER A 63 -4.84 3.32 -0.03
N ALA A 64 -4.24 3.62 1.14
CA ALA A 64 -3.10 4.53 1.21
C ALA A 64 -1.92 4.05 0.36
N ILE A 65 -1.61 2.75 0.41
CA ILE A 65 -0.55 2.14 -0.40
C ILE A 65 -0.91 2.19 -1.88
N GLU A 66 -2.14 1.86 -2.26
CA GLU A 66 -2.62 1.90 -3.65
C GLU A 66 -2.48 3.31 -4.26
N MET A 67 -2.86 4.36 -3.51
CA MET A 67 -2.67 5.74 -3.95
C MET A 67 -1.19 6.06 -4.22
N ALA A 68 -0.28 5.61 -3.34
CA ALA A 68 1.16 5.80 -3.53
C ALA A 68 1.68 5.05 -4.77
N LEU A 69 1.14 3.87 -5.08
CA LEU A 69 1.51 3.13 -6.29
C LEU A 69 1.03 3.84 -7.56
N TRP A 70 -0.18 4.40 -7.56
CA TRP A 70 -0.67 5.22 -8.67
C TRP A 70 0.12 6.50 -8.85
N ASP A 71 0.55 7.16 -7.76
CA ASP A 71 1.41 8.33 -7.83
C ASP A 71 2.81 7.99 -8.40
N ILE A 72 3.40 6.84 -8.02
CA ILE A 72 4.63 6.33 -8.65
C ILE A 72 4.43 6.15 -10.16
N LYS A 73 3.35 5.46 -10.55
CA LYS A 73 3.06 5.18 -11.95
C LYS A 73 2.83 6.46 -12.75
N GLY A 74 2.15 7.44 -12.17
CA GLY A 74 1.94 8.75 -12.79
C GLY A 74 3.21 9.57 -12.97
N LYS A 75 4.20 9.41 -12.09
CA LYS A 75 5.51 10.09 -12.18
C LYS A 75 6.50 9.44 -13.15
N ALA A 76 6.31 8.15 -13.41
CA ALA A 76 7.18 7.37 -14.28
C ALA A 76 6.78 7.44 -15.77
N LEU A 77 5.55 7.89 -16.05
CA LEU A 77 5.00 8.11 -17.39
C LEU A 77 5.17 9.58 -17.81
#